data_AF-A0AAW2XDM3-F1
#
_entry.id   AF-A0AAW2XDM3-F1
#
_cell.length_a   1.000
_cell.length_b   1.000
_cell.length_c   1.000
_cell.angle_alpha   90.00
_cell.angle_beta   90.00
_cell.angle_gamma   90.00
#
_symmetry.space_group_name_H-M   'P 1'
#
loop_
_entity.id
_entity.type
_entity.pdbx_description
1 polymer ?
#
loop_
_entity_poly.entity_id
_entity_poly.type
_entity_poly.pdbx_seq_one_letter_code
_entity_poly.pdbx_strand_id
1 'polypeptide(L)'
;MGEVEPMNIDGADQKKKPLKRKRVEPCLYTLSSEEKQAKIKAFRDEINSLVRFCKDVLLESRGALLDSVEKVGNSSSLNSVIACLMEESVLPLSKLVDEIFEKVKGRTGDVDGVSKASVKSAVLIIGQRLCYGVTTADADILEDDAECALWCWETRDLKLMPKLVHASLKVRRTCRKKIQERIMAVSVSNVMRSYNSSRQRMLSRNARSTNLYEFNELLWSISAMIKALEKSENHPNYPQELMKASEKLSKVLHEADIRLLMENMSQKNGAEMAEKEAKREEKLLIKQMEKNKREMEKERKKMDRVLQKEKLQSEKELKRLHDEAEKEERRRQKEENDMQKQLKRQQEDAEKDQRRREKEEAEMRKQLALQKQASLMERFLKRNKTDSTSK
;
A
#
# COMPACT_ATOMS: atom_id res chain seq x y z
N MET A 1 41.46 64.01 -76.38
CA MET A 1 41.33 64.61 -75.03
C MET A 1 41.16 63.46 -74.06
N GLY A 2 41.96 63.39 -72.98
CA GLY A 2 41.87 62.42 -71.85
C GLY A 2 41.81 60.94 -72.25
N GLU A 3 42.83 60.10 -72.13
CA GLU A 3 43.68 59.83 -70.95
C GLU A 3 42.91 59.60 -69.63
N VAL A 4 43.05 58.36 -69.15
CA VAL A 4 43.23 57.83 -67.79
C VAL A 4 42.96 58.76 -66.60
N GLU A 5 42.22 58.26 -65.60
CA GLU A 5 42.44 58.38 -64.12
C GLU A 5 41.31 57.61 -63.38
N PRO A 6 41.38 57.29 -62.06
CA PRO A 6 41.28 55.87 -61.66
C PRO A 6 40.35 55.58 -60.45
N MET A 7 40.54 54.42 -59.82
CA MET A 7 39.95 54.01 -58.54
C MET A 7 40.17 55.03 -57.41
N ASN A 8 39.20 55.14 -56.49
CA ASN A 8 39.40 54.82 -55.06
C ASN A 8 38.08 54.84 -54.23
N ILE A 9 37.96 53.87 -53.30
CA ILE A 9 37.55 53.94 -51.86
C ILE A 9 36.30 54.83 -51.53
N ASP A 10 35.24 54.41 -50.82
CA ASP A 10 35.20 53.75 -49.49
C ASP A 10 33.79 53.25 -49.07
N GLY A 11 33.71 52.55 -47.93
CA GLY A 11 32.92 53.08 -46.79
C GLY A 11 31.40 52.90 -46.66
N ALA A 12 30.99 51.70 -46.25
CA ALA A 12 30.09 51.45 -45.09
C ALA A 12 28.54 51.64 -45.11
N ASP A 13 27.91 50.65 -44.47
CA ASP A 13 26.63 50.59 -43.72
C ASP A 13 25.30 51.04 -44.36
N GLN A 14 24.39 50.08 -44.59
CA GLN A 14 23.01 50.17 -44.06
C GLN A 14 22.39 48.79 -43.68
N LYS A 15 22.29 48.56 -42.37
CA LYS A 15 21.09 48.07 -41.64
C LYS A 15 20.30 46.85 -42.14
N LYS A 16 20.32 45.81 -41.30
CA LYS A 16 19.51 44.58 -41.32
C LYS A 16 18.00 44.84 -41.55
N LYS A 17 17.37 44.09 -42.47
CA LYS A 17 15.91 43.85 -42.54
C LYS A 17 15.62 42.35 -42.36
N PRO A 18 14.48 41.97 -41.74
CA PRO A 18 14.29 40.62 -41.20
C PRO A 18 14.13 39.55 -42.28
N LEU A 19 14.68 38.35 -42.03
CA LEU A 19 14.47 37.19 -42.90
C LEU A 19 12.97 36.86 -42.97
N LYS A 20 12.38 37.08 -44.15
CA LYS A 20 11.08 36.52 -44.49
C LYS A 20 11.17 35.00 -44.39
N ARG A 21 10.18 34.38 -43.74
CA ARG A 21 10.07 32.92 -43.60
C ARG A 21 10.26 32.26 -44.96
N LYS A 22 11.21 31.31 -45.03
CA LYS A 22 11.51 30.52 -46.24
C LYS A 22 10.23 29.81 -46.67
N ARG A 23 9.61 30.27 -47.75
CA ARG A 23 8.47 29.60 -48.39
C ARG A 23 8.96 28.22 -48.81
N VAL A 24 8.44 27.17 -48.19
CA VAL A 24 8.65 25.82 -48.69
C VAL A 24 7.86 25.73 -50.00
N GLU A 25 8.59 25.57 -51.10
CA GLU A 25 8.02 25.44 -52.45
C GLU A 25 7.04 24.25 -52.49
N PRO A 26 5.83 24.41 -53.08
CA PRO A 26 4.83 23.33 -53.17
C PRO A 26 5.24 22.18 -54.10
N CYS A 27 6.11 21.30 -53.62
CA CYS A 27 6.57 20.12 -54.35
C CYS A 27 5.72 18.88 -54.01
N LEU A 28 4.40 18.98 -54.21
CA LEU A 28 3.53 17.79 -54.28
C LEU A 28 3.41 17.36 -55.74
N TYR A 29 4.44 16.64 -56.20
CA TYR A 29 4.39 15.90 -57.45
C TYR A 29 3.15 14.99 -57.46
N THR A 30 2.63 14.78 -58.67
CA THR A 30 1.66 13.72 -58.98
C THR A 30 2.19 12.37 -58.49
N LEU A 31 1.70 11.90 -57.35
CA LEU A 31 2.00 10.55 -56.85
C LEU A 31 1.70 9.54 -57.95
N SER A 32 2.68 8.69 -58.27
CA SER A 32 2.53 7.58 -59.19
C SER A 32 1.35 6.70 -58.75
N SER A 33 0.70 6.03 -59.72
CA SER A 33 -0.32 5.03 -59.42
C SER A 33 0.22 3.95 -58.46
N GLU A 34 1.49 3.60 -58.60
CA GLU A 34 2.20 2.65 -57.74
C GLU A 34 2.41 3.19 -56.31
N GLU A 35 2.79 4.46 -56.15
CA GLU A 35 2.94 5.10 -54.84
C GLU A 35 1.59 5.27 -54.12
N LYS A 36 0.54 5.63 -54.87
CA LYS A 36 -0.86 5.66 -54.39
C LYS A 36 -1.26 4.26 -53.87
N GLN A 37 -0.97 3.21 -54.63
CA GLN A 37 -1.30 1.83 -54.26
C GLN A 37 -0.48 1.31 -53.07
N ALA A 38 0.82 1.63 -53.00
CA ALA A 38 1.68 1.29 -51.87
C ALA A 38 1.19 1.95 -50.57
N LYS A 39 0.74 3.20 -50.64
CA LYS A 39 0.19 3.94 -49.50
C LYS A 39 -1.15 3.37 -49.03
N ILE A 40 -2.03 2.98 -49.96
CA ILE A 40 -3.28 2.25 -49.65
C ILE A 40 -2.98 0.91 -48.97
N LYS A 41 -1.97 0.16 -49.44
CA LYS A 41 -1.54 -1.09 -48.81
C LYS A 41 -1.06 -0.87 -47.38
N ALA A 42 -0.17 0.11 -47.16
CA ALA A 42 0.35 0.44 -45.83
C ALA A 42 -0.78 0.79 -44.84
N PHE A 43 -1.80 1.55 -45.27
CA PHE A 43 -2.98 1.86 -44.46
C PHE A 43 -3.85 0.64 -44.15
N ARG A 44 -3.98 -0.33 -45.07
CA ARG A 44 -4.70 -1.59 -44.81
C ARG A 44 -3.93 -2.47 -43.81
N ASP A 45 -2.61 -2.55 -43.97
CA ASP A 45 -1.73 -3.28 -43.05
C ASP A 45 -1.78 -2.66 -41.63
N GLU A 46 -1.82 -1.33 -41.52
CA GLU A 46 -2.01 -0.62 -40.25
C GLU A 46 -3.37 -0.93 -39.60
N ILE A 47 -4.49 -0.88 -40.36
CA ILE A 47 -5.82 -1.25 -39.84
C ILE A 47 -5.81 -2.70 -39.33
N ASN A 48 -5.24 -3.64 -40.07
CA ASN A 48 -5.16 -5.05 -39.67
C ASN A 48 -4.28 -5.25 -38.41
N SER A 49 -3.30 -4.37 -38.19
CA SER A 49 -2.48 -4.37 -36.98
C SER A 49 -3.24 -3.81 -35.77
N LEU A 50 -3.93 -2.68 -35.94
CA LEU A 50 -4.82 -2.08 -34.94
C LEU A 50 -5.98 -3.00 -34.52
N VAL A 51 -6.57 -3.72 -35.48
CA VAL A 51 -7.62 -4.73 -35.25
C VAL A 51 -7.11 -5.88 -34.38
N ARG A 52 -5.92 -6.41 -34.69
CA ARG A 52 -5.27 -7.46 -33.88
C ARG A 52 -4.96 -6.95 -32.48
N PHE A 53 -4.29 -5.81 -32.37
CA PHE A 53 -3.98 -5.20 -31.08
C PHE A 53 -5.23 -4.98 -30.20
N CYS A 54 -6.35 -4.55 -30.79
CA CYS A 54 -7.62 -4.42 -30.07
C CYS A 54 -8.14 -5.77 -29.54
N LYS A 55 -8.08 -6.83 -30.37
CA LYS A 55 -8.46 -8.19 -29.98
C LYS A 55 -7.56 -8.74 -28.87
N ASP A 56 -6.25 -8.56 -28.98
CA ASP A 56 -5.26 -9.02 -27.98
C ASP A 56 -5.54 -8.38 -26.62
N VAL A 57 -5.68 -7.04 -26.58
CA VAL A 57 -6.02 -6.27 -25.36
C VAL A 57 -7.36 -6.71 -24.76
N LEU A 58 -8.36 -7.02 -25.59
CA LEU A 58 -9.66 -7.54 -25.12
C LEU A 58 -9.54 -8.96 -24.54
N LEU A 59 -8.76 -9.84 -25.16
CA LEU A 59 -8.63 -11.23 -24.76
C LEU A 59 -7.90 -11.39 -23.41
N GLU A 60 -6.73 -10.74 -23.28
CA GLU A 60 -5.95 -10.74 -22.04
C GLU A 60 -6.73 -10.16 -20.86
N SER A 61 -7.46 -9.06 -21.11
CA SER A 61 -8.17 -8.36 -20.05
C SER A 61 -9.47 -9.02 -19.62
N ARG A 62 -10.21 -9.67 -20.54
CA ARG A 62 -11.40 -10.46 -20.21
C ARG A 62 -11.03 -11.69 -19.37
N GLY A 63 -9.90 -12.34 -19.65
CA GLY A 63 -9.38 -13.44 -18.83
C GLY A 63 -9.13 -13.01 -17.39
N ALA A 64 -8.31 -11.98 -17.18
CA ALA A 64 -8.00 -11.45 -15.85
C ALA A 64 -9.24 -10.94 -15.09
N LEU A 65 -10.26 -10.45 -15.80
CA LEU A 65 -11.54 -10.06 -15.19
C LEU A 65 -12.32 -11.29 -14.70
N LEU A 66 -12.46 -12.35 -15.51
CA LEU A 66 -13.18 -13.56 -15.13
C LEU A 66 -12.53 -14.26 -13.92
N ASP A 67 -11.20 -14.39 -13.90
CA ASP A 67 -10.42 -14.89 -12.76
C ASP A 67 -10.75 -14.16 -11.45
N SER A 68 -10.94 -12.83 -11.51
CA SER A 68 -11.28 -12.02 -10.35
C SER A 68 -12.71 -12.27 -9.86
N VAL A 69 -13.63 -12.58 -10.78
CA VAL A 69 -15.06 -12.83 -10.52
C VAL A 69 -15.28 -14.25 -9.99
N GLU A 70 -14.38 -15.19 -10.24
CA GLU A 70 -14.37 -16.52 -9.58
C GLU A 70 -13.79 -16.45 -8.15
N LYS A 71 -12.78 -15.62 -7.92
CA LYS A 71 -12.18 -15.41 -6.58
C LYS A 71 -13.06 -14.58 -5.64
N VAL A 72 -13.90 -13.68 -6.18
CA VAL A 72 -14.91 -12.95 -5.40
C VAL A 72 -16.17 -13.80 -5.26
N GLY A 73 -16.33 -14.44 -4.10
CA GLY A 73 -17.46 -15.33 -3.78
C GLY A 73 -18.83 -14.64 -3.78
N ASN A 74 -19.89 -15.45 -3.54
CA ASN A 74 -21.32 -15.21 -3.80
C ASN A 74 -22.01 -13.98 -3.13
N SER A 75 -21.28 -12.98 -2.64
CA SER A 75 -21.84 -11.77 -2.01
C SER A 75 -22.18 -10.63 -2.98
N SER A 76 -21.91 -10.79 -4.29
CA SER A 76 -22.23 -9.78 -5.32
C SER A 76 -23.67 -9.91 -5.81
N SER A 77 -24.31 -8.78 -6.12
CA SER A 77 -25.66 -8.79 -6.69
C SER A 77 -25.66 -9.38 -8.10
N LEU A 78 -26.78 -9.97 -8.52
CA LEU A 78 -26.93 -10.56 -9.86
C LEU A 78 -26.50 -9.59 -10.98
N ASN A 79 -26.89 -8.32 -10.89
CA ASN A 79 -26.48 -7.29 -11.84
C ASN A 79 -24.97 -7.02 -11.84
N SER A 80 -24.28 -7.16 -10.71
CA SER A 80 -22.82 -7.06 -10.63
C SER A 80 -22.14 -8.26 -11.28
N VAL A 81 -22.66 -9.48 -11.09
CA VAL A 81 -22.17 -10.68 -11.79
C VAL A 81 -22.37 -10.57 -13.30
N ILE A 82 -23.59 -10.24 -13.75
CA ILE A 82 -23.91 -10.05 -15.18
C ILE A 82 -23.03 -8.94 -15.78
N ALA A 83 -22.85 -7.82 -15.08
CA ALA A 83 -21.97 -6.72 -15.50
C ALA A 83 -20.53 -7.22 -15.76
N CYS A 84 -19.97 -8.02 -14.86
CA CYS A 84 -18.61 -8.52 -15.01
C CYS A 84 -18.43 -9.60 -16.09
N LEU A 85 -19.45 -10.44 -16.32
CA LEU A 85 -19.43 -11.45 -17.39
C LEU A 85 -19.62 -10.84 -18.79
N MET A 86 -20.36 -9.73 -18.85
CA MET A 86 -20.66 -8.97 -20.06
C MET A 86 -19.52 -8.04 -20.49
N GLU A 87 -18.86 -7.36 -19.56
CA GLU A 87 -17.80 -6.38 -19.86
C GLU A 87 -16.71 -7.00 -20.75
N GLU A 88 -16.38 -6.29 -21.83
CA GLU A 88 -15.35 -6.67 -22.81
C GLU A 88 -15.64 -7.96 -23.59
N SER A 89 -16.88 -8.47 -23.52
CA SER A 89 -17.35 -9.51 -24.43
C SER A 89 -17.62 -8.94 -25.83
N VAL A 90 -17.14 -9.64 -26.86
CA VAL A 90 -17.38 -9.30 -28.28
C VAL A 90 -18.68 -9.89 -28.83
N LEU A 91 -19.29 -10.83 -28.09
CA LEU A 91 -20.38 -11.68 -28.58
C LEU A 91 -21.64 -10.90 -29.00
N PRO A 92 -22.38 -11.38 -30.02
CA PRO A 92 -23.79 -11.08 -30.26
C PRO A 92 -24.64 -11.26 -29.01
N LEU A 93 -25.71 -10.48 -28.86
CA LEU A 93 -26.60 -10.50 -27.71
C LEU A 93 -27.17 -11.90 -27.43
N SER A 94 -27.59 -12.61 -28.47
CA SER A 94 -28.05 -14.00 -28.38
C SER A 94 -27.02 -14.90 -27.68
N LYS A 95 -25.82 -15.03 -28.25
CA LYS A 95 -24.71 -15.85 -27.71
C LYS A 95 -24.26 -15.39 -26.32
N LEU A 96 -24.22 -14.08 -26.09
CA LEU A 96 -23.82 -13.50 -24.79
C LEU A 96 -24.79 -13.90 -23.68
N VAL A 97 -26.10 -13.81 -23.95
CA VAL A 97 -27.13 -14.13 -22.96
C VAL A 97 -27.09 -15.61 -22.60
N ASP A 98 -26.79 -16.50 -23.55
CA ASP A 98 -26.52 -17.92 -23.27
C ASP A 98 -25.28 -18.11 -22.40
N GLU A 99 -24.14 -17.49 -22.74
CA GLU A 99 -22.90 -17.60 -21.95
C GLU A 99 -23.10 -17.13 -20.50
N ILE A 100 -23.81 -16.02 -20.29
CA ILE A 100 -24.09 -15.47 -18.97
C ILE A 100 -25.10 -16.34 -18.21
N PHE A 101 -26.14 -16.84 -18.88
CA PHE A 101 -27.15 -17.68 -18.26
C PHE A 101 -26.56 -18.95 -17.66
N GLU A 102 -25.74 -19.68 -18.42
CA GLU A 102 -25.07 -20.91 -17.93
C GLU A 102 -24.10 -20.61 -16.77
N LYS A 103 -23.30 -19.53 -16.88
CA LYS A 103 -22.38 -19.11 -15.81
C LYS A 103 -23.07 -18.67 -14.52
N VAL A 104 -24.26 -18.08 -14.61
CA VAL A 104 -25.06 -17.70 -13.42
C VAL A 104 -25.79 -18.91 -12.85
N LYS A 105 -26.35 -19.79 -13.70
CA LYS A 105 -27.02 -21.02 -13.26
C LYS A 105 -26.06 -21.90 -12.44
N GLY A 106 -24.83 -22.09 -12.92
CA GLY A 106 -23.80 -22.85 -12.20
C GLY A 106 -23.38 -22.28 -10.83
N ARG A 107 -23.66 -21.00 -10.54
CA ARG A 107 -23.29 -20.36 -9.25
C ARG A 107 -24.40 -20.34 -8.21
N THR A 108 -25.66 -20.47 -8.62
CA THR A 108 -26.82 -20.17 -7.76
C THR A 108 -27.47 -21.44 -7.17
N GLY A 109 -27.03 -22.62 -7.61
CA GLY A 109 -27.79 -23.86 -7.46
C GLY A 109 -29.03 -23.85 -8.37
N ASP A 110 -29.80 -24.94 -8.37
CA ASP A 110 -31.01 -25.09 -9.18
C ASP A 110 -32.22 -24.34 -8.56
N VAL A 111 -31.97 -23.09 -8.14
CA VAL A 111 -32.96 -22.21 -7.50
C VAL A 111 -33.64 -21.37 -8.58
N ASP A 112 -34.97 -21.48 -8.62
CA ASP A 112 -35.89 -21.14 -9.72
C ASP A 112 -36.07 -19.63 -10.03
N GLY A 113 -35.02 -18.82 -9.84
CA GLY A 113 -35.09 -17.35 -9.86
C GLY A 113 -34.51 -16.64 -11.09
N VAL A 114 -33.64 -17.31 -11.88
CA VAL A 114 -32.95 -16.67 -13.01
C VAL A 114 -33.39 -17.32 -14.32
N SER A 115 -34.07 -16.54 -15.17
CA SER A 115 -34.43 -16.96 -16.54
C SER A 115 -33.53 -16.30 -17.59
N LYS A 116 -33.41 -16.92 -18.77
CA LYS A 116 -32.72 -16.32 -19.93
C LYS A 116 -33.30 -14.95 -20.33
N ALA A 117 -34.61 -14.75 -20.15
CA ALA A 117 -35.26 -13.46 -20.38
C ALA A 117 -34.86 -12.40 -19.34
N SER A 118 -34.76 -12.79 -18.06
CA SER A 118 -34.27 -11.93 -16.98
C SER A 118 -32.82 -11.48 -17.23
N VAL A 119 -31.95 -12.41 -17.68
CA VAL A 119 -30.57 -12.10 -18.06
C VAL A 119 -30.53 -11.14 -19.26
N LYS A 120 -31.29 -11.40 -20.32
CA LYS A 120 -31.38 -10.50 -21.50
C LYS A 120 -31.83 -9.09 -21.11
N SER A 121 -32.84 -8.97 -20.24
CA SER A 121 -33.31 -7.69 -19.73
C SER A 121 -32.22 -6.96 -18.94
N ALA A 122 -31.56 -7.65 -18.01
CA ALA A 122 -30.48 -7.08 -17.21
C ALA A 122 -29.31 -6.58 -18.08
N VAL A 123 -28.84 -7.38 -19.05
CA VAL A 123 -27.79 -7.01 -20.02
C VAL A 123 -28.13 -5.72 -20.77
N LEU A 124 -29.37 -5.58 -21.26
CA LEU A 124 -29.80 -4.38 -22.00
C LEU A 124 -29.95 -3.14 -21.09
N ILE A 125 -30.33 -3.32 -19.82
CA ILE A 125 -30.46 -2.23 -18.85
C ILE A 125 -29.08 -1.72 -18.39
N ILE A 126 -28.19 -2.63 -17.98
CA ILE A 126 -26.90 -2.27 -17.37
C ILE A 126 -25.78 -2.09 -18.40
N GLY A 127 -25.96 -2.61 -19.61
CA GLY A 127 -24.96 -2.66 -20.67
C GLY A 127 -25.30 -1.85 -21.91
N GLN A 128 -24.27 -1.64 -22.72
CA GLN A 128 -24.34 -1.08 -24.07
C GLN A 128 -23.34 -1.82 -24.96
N ARG A 129 -23.72 -2.12 -26.20
CA ARG A 129 -22.83 -2.67 -27.22
C ARG A 129 -22.28 -1.51 -28.05
N LEU A 130 -20.96 -1.43 -28.19
CA LEU A 130 -20.25 -0.37 -28.89
C LEU A 130 -19.41 -0.96 -30.02
N CYS A 131 -19.43 -0.31 -31.19
CA CYS A 131 -18.57 -0.61 -32.33
C CYS A 131 -17.31 0.24 -32.22
N TYR A 132 -16.14 -0.38 -32.38
CA TYR A 132 -14.84 0.30 -32.44
C TYR A 132 -14.16 0.20 -33.83
N GLY A 133 -14.80 -0.49 -34.76
CA GLY A 133 -14.29 -0.72 -36.12
C GLY A 133 -15.18 -0.06 -37.19
N VAL A 134 -15.50 -0.84 -38.22
CA VAL A 134 -16.28 -0.45 -39.40
C VAL A 134 -17.54 -1.30 -39.51
N THR A 135 -18.71 -0.66 -39.48
CA THR A 135 -20.01 -1.32 -39.64
C THR A 135 -20.59 -1.08 -41.04
N THR A 136 -21.43 -2.01 -41.50
CA THR A 136 -22.30 -1.77 -42.66
C THR A 136 -23.50 -0.93 -42.25
N ALA A 137 -24.23 -0.37 -43.22
CA ALA A 137 -25.36 0.54 -42.96
C ALA A 137 -26.62 -0.18 -42.42
N ASP A 138 -26.64 -1.50 -42.52
CA ASP A 138 -27.71 -2.44 -42.22
C ASP A 138 -27.35 -3.42 -41.08
N ALA A 139 -26.16 -3.28 -40.46
CA ALA A 139 -25.73 -4.11 -39.35
C ALA A 139 -26.66 -3.97 -38.13
N ASP A 140 -27.19 -5.10 -37.63
CA ASP A 140 -27.89 -5.15 -36.35
C ASP A 140 -26.88 -4.88 -35.22
N ILE A 141 -27.04 -3.73 -34.55
CA ILE A 141 -26.17 -3.31 -33.45
C ILE A 141 -26.03 -4.40 -32.37
N LEU A 142 -27.07 -5.19 -32.12
CA LEU A 142 -27.11 -6.19 -31.04
C LEU A 142 -26.62 -7.58 -31.47
N GLU A 143 -26.79 -7.95 -32.75
CA GLU A 143 -26.52 -9.33 -33.22
C GLU A 143 -25.41 -9.44 -34.30
N ASP A 144 -24.94 -8.33 -34.90
CA ASP A 144 -23.84 -8.35 -35.87
C ASP A 144 -22.55 -8.90 -35.24
N ASP A 145 -21.89 -9.82 -35.94
CA ASP A 145 -20.70 -10.56 -35.52
C ASP A 145 -19.51 -10.32 -36.49
N ALA A 146 -19.60 -9.28 -37.35
CA ALA A 146 -18.55 -8.93 -38.30
C ALA A 146 -17.23 -8.56 -37.59
N GLU A 147 -16.16 -9.29 -37.89
CA GLU A 147 -14.84 -9.08 -37.27
C GLU A 147 -14.30 -7.65 -37.45
N CYS A 148 -14.63 -7.00 -38.57
CA CYS A 148 -14.21 -5.64 -38.89
C CYS A 148 -14.95 -4.57 -38.09
N ALA A 149 -16.11 -4.87 -37.50
CA ALA A 149 -16.90 -3.93 -36.71
C ALA A 149 -16.37 -3.74 -35.28
N LEU A 150 -15.55 -4.69 -34.78
CA LEU A 150 -14.98 -4.68 -33.43
C LEU A 150 -16.05 -4.37 -32.36
N TRP A 151 -17.15 -5.10 -32.38
CA TRP A 151 -18.20 -4.99 -31.37
C TRP A 151 -17.69 -5.40 -30.00
N CYS A 152 -18.05 -4.65 -28.98
CA CYS A 152 -17.67 -4.90 -27.60
C CYS A 152 -18.78 -4.42 -26.66
N TRP A 153 -19.12 -5.24 -25.68
CA TRP A 153 -20.05 -4.90 -24.61
C TRP A 153 -19.35 -4.13 -23.49
N GLU A 154 -19.97 -3.05 -23.03
CA GLU A 154 -19.50 -2.25 -21.90
C GLU A 154 -20.64 -2.00 -20.91
N THR A 155 -20.32 -2.03 -19.62
CA THR A 155 -21.22 -1.60 -18.54
C THR A 155 -21.40 -0.08 -18.56
N ARG A 156 -22.65 0.37 -18.36
CA ARG A 156 -23.03 1.79 -18.29
C ARG A 156 -22.56 2.44 -16.99
N ASP A 157 -22.70 1.75 -15.86
CA ASP A 157 -22.25 2.22 -14.55
C ASP A 157 -21.13 1.32 -14.00
N LEU A 158 -19.92 1.89 -13.90
CA LEU A 158 -18.78 1.22 -13.30
C LEU A 158 -19.01 0.81 -11.83
N LYS A 159 -20.00 1.38 -11.11
CA LYS A 159 -20.34 0.94 -9.74
C LYS A 159 -20.74 -0.55 -9.65
N LEU A 160 -21.16 -1.17 -10.76
CA LEU A 160 -21.45 -2.60 -10.83
C LEU A 160 -20.17 -3.46 -10.91
N MET A 161 -19.02 -2.86 -11.22
CA MET A 161 -17.72 -3.52 -11.34
C MET A 161 -16.92 -3.43 -10.04
N PRO A 162 -16.05 -4.41 -9.72
CA PRO A 162 -15.15 -4.35 -8.57
C PRO A 162 -14.25 -3.10 -8.62
N LYS A 163 -14.13 -2.38 -7.50
CA LYS A 163 -13.36 -1.11 -7.43
C LYS A 163 -11.91 -1.26 -7.91
N LEU A 164 -11.30 -2.43 -7.73
CA LEU A 164 -9.94 -2.76 -8.16
C LEU A 164 -9.77 -2.70 -9.68
N VAL A 165 -10.81 -3.02 -10.47
CA VAL A 165 -10.74 -3.03 -11.95
C VAL A 165 -11.18 -1.71 -12.59
N HIS A 166 -11.70 -0.74 -11.83
CA HIS A 166 -12.21 0.54 -12.38
C HIS A 166 -11.14 1.31 -13.16
N ALA A 167 -9.91 1.33 -12.64
CA ALA A 167 -8.82 2.06 -13.26
C ALA A 167 -8.38 1.39 -14.57
N SER A 168 -8.18 0.07 -14.56
CA SER A 168 -7.76 -0.70 -15.74
C SER A 168 -8.84 -0.69 -16.84
N LEU A 169 -10.12 -0.82 -16.47
CA LEU A 169 -11.24 -0.66 -17.40
C LEU A 169 -11.22 0.72 -18.08
N LYS A 170 -11.06 1.82 -17.33
CA LYS A 170 -10.98 3.17 -17.92
C LYS A 170 -9.85 3.30 -18.94
N VAL A 171 -8.69 2.68 -18.70
CA VAL A 171 -7.58 2.65 -19.67
C VAL A 171 -7.98 1.89 -20.93
N ARG A 172 -8.55 0.69 -20.80
CA ARG A 172 -8.95 -0.13 -21.96
C ARG A 172 -10.05 0.52 -22.79
N ARG A 173 -11.07 1.12 -22.16
CA ARG A 173 -12.09 1.94 -22.83
C ARG A 173 -11.49 3.13 -23.59
N THR A 174 -10.45 3.75 -23.04
CA THR A 174 -9.74 4.86 -23.69
C THR A 174 -8.89 4.36 -24.87
N CYS A 175 -8.20 3.23 -24.71
CA CYS A 175 -7.44 2.57 -25.75
C CYS A 175 -8.33 2.20 -26.95
N ARG A 176 -9.46 1.51 -26.71
CA ARG A 176 -10.46 1.19 -27.74
C ARG A 176 -10.97 2.42 -28.48
N LYS A 177 -11.25 3.53 -27.78
CA LYS A 177 -11.63 4.81 -28.43
C LYS A 177 -10.52 5.38 -29.30
N LYS A 178 -9.25 5.30 -28.89
CA LYS A 178 -8.11 5.75 -29.71
C LYS A 178 -7.86 4.87 -30.92
N ILE A 179 -8.01 3.55 -30.77
CA ILE A 179 -8.02 2.60 -31.88
C ILE A 179 -9.15 2.94 -32.85
N GLN A 180 -10.37 3.21 -32.36
CA GLN A 180 -11.51 3.61 -33.19
C GLN A 180 -11.29 4.95 -33.90
N GLU A 181 -10.76 5.98 -33.21
CA GLU A 181 -10.38 7.25 -33.85
C GLU A 181 -9.42 7.04 -35.01
N ARG A 182 -8.41 6.17 -34.84
CA ARG A 182 -7.45 5.83 -35.90
C ARG A 182 -8.08 4.96 -37.00
N ILE A 183 -8.84 3.92 -36.65
CA ILE A 183 -9.55 3.10 -37.63
C ILE A 183 -10.51 3.96 -38.46
N MET A 184 -11.30 4.87 -37.87
CA MET A 184 -12.15 5.79 -38.65
C MET A 184 -11.34 6.73 -39.54
N ALA A 185 -10.23 7.29 -39.04
CA ALA A 185 -9.36 8.16 -39.84
C ALA A 185 -8.77 7.44 -41.07
N VAL A 186 -8.46 6.15 -40.95
CA VAL A 186 -7.84 5.36 -42.04
C VAL A 186 -8.90 4.62 -42.89
N SER A 187 -9.98 4.11 -42.30
CA SER A 187 -11.03 3.31 -42.97
C SER A 187 -12.03 4.14 -43.78
N VAL A 188 -12.19 5.43 -43.45
CA VAL A 188 -12.81 6.40 -44.37
C VAL A 188 -11.84 6.79 -45.50
N SER A 189 -10.87 5.93 -45.83
CA SER A 189 -10.25 5.81 -47.15
C SER A 189 -10.91 4.72 -48.04
N ASN A 190 -11.89 3.93 -47.54
CA ASN A 190 -12.54 2.85 -48.30
C ASN A 190 -14.10 2.83 -48.22
N VAL A 191 -14.76 3.51 -47.27
CA VAL A 191 -16.17 3.18 -46.89
C VAL A 191 -17.24 4.18 -47.34
N MET A 192 -16.91 5.32 -47.95
CA MET A 192 -17.90 6.35 -48.31
C MET A 192 -18.81 6.03 -49.52
N ARG A 193 -18.89 4.75 -49.90
CA ARG A 193 -19.81 4.22 -50.92
C ARG A 193 -21.22 3.93 -50.39
N SER A 194 -21.38 3.71 -49.08
CA SER A 194 -22.69 3.34 -48.48
C SER A 194 -23.45 4.51 -47.84
N TYR A 195 -22.73 5.47 -47.22
CA TYR A 195 -23.38 6.49 -46.36
C TYR A 195 -24.14 7.62 -47.09
N ASN A 196 -23.99 7.75 -48.42
CA ASN A 196 -24.62 8.85 -49.18
C ASN A 196 -26.06 8.55 -49.68
N SER A 197 -26.51 7.29 -49.69
CA SER A 197 -27.87 6.95 -50.17
C SER A 197 -28.98 7.07 -49.13
N SER A 198 -28.64 6.98 -47.83
CA SER A 198 -29.61 6.94 -46.73
C SER A 198 -29.67 8.23 -45.91
N ARG A 199 -28.55 8.93 -45.74
CA ARG A 199 -28.49 10.13 -44.87
C ARG A 199 -29.22 11.35 -45.45
N GLN A 200 -29.42 11.39 -46.77
CA GLN A 200 -30.05 12.51 -47.47
C GLN A 200 -31.59 12.53 -47.35
N ARG A 201 -32.20 11.55 -46.66
CA ARG A 201 -33.66 11.49 -46.41
C ARG A 201 -34.10 11.65 -44.95
N MET A 202 -33.19 11.70 -43.97
CA MET A 202 -33.56 11.77 -42.53
C MET A 202 -32.99 12.96 -41.73
N LEU A 203 -32.33 13.93 -42.36
CA LEU A 203 -31.89 15.17 -41.69
C LEU A 203 -32.79 16.38 -42.03
N SER A 204 -34.09 16.20 -41.85
CA SER A 204 -35.05 17.31 -41.75
C SER A 204 -36.06 17.07 -40.64
N ARG A 205 -35.62 17.23 -39.38
CA ARG A 205 -36.36 17.87 -38.26
C ARG A 205 -35.54 17.88 -36.97
N ASN A 206 -35.55 19.03 -36.30
CA ASN A 206 -35.12 19.31 -34.92
C ASN A 206 -33.67 18.98 -34.52
N ALA A 207 -32.80 19.98 -34.66
CA ALA A 207 -31.53 20.06 -33.94
C ALA A 207 -31.74 20.47 -32.47
N ARG A 208 -30.88 19.96 -31.56
CA ARG A 208 -30.40 20.62 -30.32
C ARG A 208 -29.36 19.74 -29.60
N SER A 209 -28.08 19.86 -29.98
CA SER A 209 -26.92 19.62 -29.11
C SER A 209 -25.64 20.07 -29.83
N THR A 210 -24.90 21.00 -29.23
CA THR A 210 -23.77 21.69 -29.88
C THR A 210 -22.47 20.89 -29.95
N ASN A 211 -22.41 19.68 -29.39
CA ASN A 211 -21.23 18.81 -29.47
C ASN A 211 -21.26 17.80 -30.63
N LEU A 212 -22.23 17.92 -31.55
CA LEU A 212 -22.33 17.04 -32.73
C LEU A 212 -21.72 17.66 -34.02
N TYR A 213 -21.25 18.91 -33.96
CA TYR A 213 -20.71 19.60 -35.16
C TYR A 213 -19.29 19.16 -35.49
N GLU A 214 -18.38 19.04 -34.52
CA GLU A 214 -16.99 18.62 -34.78
C GLU A 214 -16.89 17.18 -35.33
N PHE A 215 -17.76 16.28 -34.86
CA PHE A 215 -17.83 14.89 -35.34
C PHE A 215 -18.39 14.78 -36.76
N ASN A 216 -19.34 15.66 -37.13
CA ASN A 216 -19.88 15.73 -38.49
C ASN A 216 -18.92 16.42 -39.47
N GLU A 217 -18.19 17.46 -39.03
CA GLU A 217 -17.09 18.07 -39.78
C GLU A 217 -15.98 17.05 -40.11
N LEU A 218 -15.67 16.14 -39.18
CA LEU A 218 -14.74 15.05 -39.41
C LEU A 218 -15.25 14.10 -40.51
N LEU A 219 -16.48 13.57 -40.37
CA LEU A 219 -17.11 12.67 -41.35
C LEU A 219 -17.25 13.30 -42.74
N TRP A 220 -17.64 14.58 -42.83
CA TRP A 220 -17.80 15.28 -44.10
C TRP A 220 -16.45 15.55 -44.80
N SER A 221 -15.41 15.89 -44.02
CA SER A 221 -14.06 16.10 -44.56
C SER A 221 -13.48 14.82 -45.18
N ILE A 222 -13.60 13.68 -44.50
CA ILE A 222 -12.99 12.43 -44.99
C ILE A 222 -13.83 11.84 -46.14
N SER A 223 -15.14 12.14 -46.20
CA SER A 223 -15.97 11.89 -47.39
C SER A 223 -15.51 12.64 -48.64
N ALA A 224 -14.93 13.83 -48.49
CA ALA A 224 -14.42 14.61 -49.62
C ALA A 224 -13.12 13.99 -50.15
N MET A 225 -12.22 13.57 -49.24
CA MET A 225 -10.95 12.92 -49.57
C MET A 225 -11.09 11.68 -50.47
N ILE A 226 -12.02 10.77 -50.18
CA ILE A 226 -12.24 9.60 -51.06
C ILE A 226 -12.69 10.06 -52.45
N LYS A 227 -13.68 10.97 -52.53
CA LYS A 227 -14.15 11.51 -53.81
C LYS A 227 -13.07 12.29 -54.57
N ALA A 228 -12.05 12.81 -53.88
CA ALA A 228 -10.90 13.46 -54.49
C ALA A 228 -9.84 12.45 -54.98
N LEU A 229 -9.62 11.35 -54.25
CA LEU A 229 -8.67 10.28 -54.60
C LEU A 229 -9.22 9.31 -55.67
N GLU A 230 -10.54 9.08 -55.71
CA GLU A 230 -11.23 8.26 -56.72
C GLU A 230 -11.49 9.01 -58.03
N LYS A 231 -11.47 10.35 -58.02
CA LYS A 231 -11.61 11.16 -59.24
C LYS A 231 -10.26 11.35 -59.93
N SER A 232 -10.27 11.27 -61.25
CA SER A 232 -9.14 11.62 -62.12
C SER A 232 -8.57 13.01 -61.77
N GLU A 233 -7.25 13.17 -61.95
CA GLU A 233 -6.37 14.31 -61.57
C GLU A 233 -6.83 15.74 -61.94
N ASN A 234 -7.94 15.91 -62.64
CA ASN A 234 -8.45 17.17 -63.18
C ASN A 234 -9.32 18.00 -62.20
N HIS A 235 -9.39 17.67 -60.91
CA HIS A 235 -10.21 18.43 -59.95
C HIS A 235 -9.41 19.53 -59.23
N PRO A 236 -9.75 20.83 -59.38
CA PRO A 236 -8.87 21.94 -58.96
C PRO A 236 -8.64 22.07 -57.45
N ASN A 237 -9.42 21.39 -56.61
CA ASN A 237 -9.29 21.41 -55.15
C ASN A 237 -8.50 20.23 -54.55
N TYR A 238 -8.09 19.26 -55.38
CA TYR A 238 -7.46 18.00 -54.95
C TYR A 238 -6.26 18.17 -53.99
N PRO A 239 -5.26 19.05 -54.26
CA PRO A 239 -4.10 19.20 -53.38
C PRO A 239 -4.45 19.78 -52.00
N GLN A 240 -5.46 20.66 -51.94
CA GLN A 240 -5.83 21.35 -50.70
C GLN A 240 -6.64 20.45 -49.77
N GLU A 241 -7.47 19.56 -50.32
CA GLU A 241 -8.14 18.51 -49.54
C GLU A 241 -7.15 17.45 -49.04
N LEU A 242 -6.17 17.06 -49.86
CA LEU A 242 -5.12 16.12 -49.49
C LEU A 242 -4.15 16.67 -48.41
N MET A 243 -3.85 17.97 -48.41
CA MET A 243 -3.11 18.60 -47.31
C MET A 243 -3.90 18.60 -46.00
N LYS A 244 -5.18 19.02 -46.03
CA LYS A 244 -6.06 18.99 -44.84
C LYS A 244 -6.26 17.57 -44.29
N ALA A 245 -6.28 16.56 -45.16
CA ALA A 245 -6.29 15.15 -44.80
C ALA A 245 -5.05 14.77 -43.98
N SER A 246 -3.87 15.08 -44.52
CA SER A 246 -2.57 14.80 -43.90
C SER A 246 -2.45 15.49 -42.53
N GLU A 247 -2.88 16.75 -42.44
CA GLU A 247 -2.95 17.53 -41.18
C GLU A 247 -3.96 17.00 -40.16
N LYS A 248 -4.97 16.24 -40.58
CA LYS A 248 -5.91 15.56 -39.67
C LYS A 248 -5.36 14.20 -39.23
N LEU A 249 -4.76 13.43 -40.13
CA LEU A 249 -4.14 12.14 -39.82
C LEU A 249 -2.94 12.30 -38.86
N SER A 250 -2.14 13.36 -39.01
CA SER A 250 -1.01 13.66 -38.12
C SER A 250 -1.41 14.07 -36.69
N LYS A 251 -2.70 14.38 -36.45
CA LYS A 251 -3.26 14.65 -35.12
C LYS A 251 -3.78 13.38 -34.43
N VAL A 252 -3.93 12.28 -35.17
CA VAL A 252 -4.40 11.01 -34.62
C VAL A 252 -3.20 10.10 -34.35
N LEU A 253 -3.11 9.61 -33.12
CA LEU A 253 -2.05 8.71 -32.64
C LEU A 253 -1.88 7.49 -33.56
N HIS A 254 -0.64 7.10 -33.82
CA HIS A 254 -0.31 5.85 -34.50
C HIS A 254 -0.38 4.68 -33.51
N GLU A 255 -0.40 3.44 -34.00
CA GLU A 255 -0.47 2.24 -33.14
C GLU A 255 0.58 2.25 -32.00
N ALA A 256 1.83 2.60 -32.31
CA ALA A 256 2.90 2.68 -31.33
C ALA A 256 2.63 3.72 -30.23
N ASP A 257 2.09 4.89 -30.59
CA ASP A 257 1.72 5.95 -29.64
C ASP A 257 0.54 5.51 -28.75
N ILE A 258 -0.42 4.75 -29.31
CA ILE A 258 -1.55 4.18 -28.55
C ILE A 258 -1.06 3.13 -27.56
N ARG A 259 -0.14 2.24 -27.97
CA ARG A 259 0.50 1.26 -27.08
C ARG A 259 1.22 1.95 -25.92
N LEU A 260 2.05 2.95 -26.22
CA LEU A 260 2.78 3.74 -25.22
C LEU A 260 1.85 4.51 -24.28
N LEU A 261 0.75 5.09 -24.79
CA LEU A 261 -0.26 5.76 -23.97
C LEU A 261 -0.95 4.77 -23.01
N MET A 262 -1.31 3.58 -23.50
CA MET A 262 -1.93 2.54 -22.68
C MET A 262 -0.99 2.04 -21.58
N GLU A 263 0.29 1.84 -21.89
CA GLU A 263 1.31 1.44 -20.92
C GLU A 263 1.48 2.49 -19.81
N ASN A 264 1.73 3.75 -20.19
CA ASN A 264 1.88 4.86 -19.23
C ASN A 264 0.67 5.02 -18.30
N MET A 265 -0.54 4.91 -18.85
CA MET A 265 -1.78 4.97 -18.06
C MET A 265 -1.93 3.77 -17.12
N SER A 266 -1.49 2.58 -17.54
CA SER A 266 -1.54 1.36 -16.72
C SER A 266 -0.52 1.41 -15.58
N GLN A 267 0.73 1.79 -15.86
CA GLN A 267 1.78 1.98 -14.85
C GLN A 267 1.37 3.03 -13.80
N LYS A 268 0.86 4.19 -14.24
CA LYS A 268 0.39 5.25 -13.33
C LYS A 268 -0.73 4.77 -12.40
N ASN A 269 -1.70 4.04 -12.94
CA ASN A 269 -2.79 3.47 -12.14
C ASN A 269 -2.31 2.40 -11.16
N GLY A 270 -1.34 1.56 -11.57
CA GLY A 270 -0.70 0.57 -10.70
C GLY A 270 -0.01 1.22 -9.50
N ALA A 271 0.80 2.25 -9.75
CA ALA A 271 1.48 3.01 -8.70
C ALA A 271 0.49 3.67 -7.72
N GLU A 272 -0.56 4.34 -8.23
CA GLU A 272 -1.58 4.99 -7.39
C GLU A 272 -2.37 3.97 -6.52
N MET A 273 -2.57 2.75 -7.02
CA MET A 273 -3.24 1.69 -6.27
C MET A 273 -2.32 1.07 -5.21
N ALA A 274 -1.05 0.79 -5.54
CA ALA A 274 -0.05 0.30 -4.59
C ALA A 274 0.18 1.30 -3.45
N GLU A 275 0.25 2.60 -3.74
CA GLU A 275 0.36 3.66 -2.73
C GLU A 275 -0.85 3.68 -1.78
N LYS A 276 -2.07 3.49 -2.31
CA LYS A 276 -3.31 3.40 -1.50
C LYS A 276 -3.39 2.12 -0.68
N GLU A 277 -2.77 1.04 -1.13
CA GLU A 277 -2.71 -0.23 -0.41
C GLU A 277 -1.70 -0.16 0.74
N ALA A 278 -0.47 0.27 0.46
CA ALA A 278 0.56 0.53 1.47
C ALA A 278 0.05 1.46 2.59
N LYS A 279 -0.66 2.55 2.25
CA LYS A 279 -1.28 3.47 3.24
C LYS A 279 -2.37 2.81 4.10
N ARG A 280 -3.02 1.74 3.64
CA ARG A 280 -3.98 0.95 4.46
C ARG A 280 -3.25 -0.03 5.37
N GLU A 281 -2.24 -0.72 4.85
CA GLU A 281 -1.41 -1.65 5.62
C GLU A 281 -0.66 -0.93 6.74
N GLU A 282 -0.02 0.20 6.44
CA GLU A 282 0.62 1.09 7.42
C GLU A 282 -0.37 1.50 8.53
N LYS A 283 -1.59 1.91 8.16
CA LYS A 283 -2.63 2.27 9.13
C LYS A 283 -3.07 1.10 10.01
N LEU A 284 -3.08 -0.13 9.48
CA LEU A 284 -3.37 -1.34 10.25
C LEU A 284 -2.21 -1.70 11.20
N LEU A 285 -0.97 -1.59 10.71
CA LEU A 285 0.25 -1.80 11.51
C LEU A 285 0.34 -0.80 12.66
N ILE A 286 0.12 0.51 12.41
CA ILE A 286 0.08 1.54 13.45
C ILE A 286 -1.00 1.20 14.50
N LYS A 287 -2.22 0.84 14.07
CA LYS A 287 -3.32 0.46 14.98
C LYS A 287 -2.96 -0.76 15.84
N GLN A 288 -2.26 -1.75 15.26
CA GLN A 288 -1.82 -2.93 15.99
C GLN A 288 -0.68 -2.61 16.98
N MET A 289 0.29 -1.79 16.57
CA MET A 289 1.39 -1.35 17.43
C MET A 289 0.89 -0.50 18.61
N GLU A 290 -0.10 0.38 18.40
CA GLU A 290 -0.76 1.10 19.48
C GLU A 290 -1.47 0.17 20.46
N LYS A 291 -2.17 -0.86 19.97
CA LYS A 291 -2.83 -1.85 20.82
C LYS A 291 -1.80 -2.58 21.69
N ASN A 292 -0.75 -3.13 21.06
CA ASN A 292 0.34 -3.83 21.76
C ASN A 292 1.02 -2.92 22.80
N LYS A 293 1.27 -1.64 22.46
CA LYS A 293 1.86 -0.65 23.38
C LYS A 293 0.97 -0.42 24.61
N ARG A 294 -0.34 -0.28 24.43
CA ARG A 294 -1.31 -0.12 25.53
C ARG A 294 -1.40 -1.38 26.41
N GLU A 295 -1.23 -2.56 25.84
CA GLU A 295 -1.21 -3.83 26.58
C GLU A 295 0.10 -3.98 27.39
N MET A 296 1.26 -3.73 26.79
CA MET A 296 2.54 -3.71 27.52
C MET A 296 2.56 -2.67 28.66
N GLU A 297 1.96 -1.49 28.47
CA GLU A 297 1.89 -0.49 29.53
C GLU A 297 0.99 -0.94 30.70
N LYS A 298 -0.08 -1.68 30.42
CA LYS A 298 -0.93 -2.29 31.47
C LYS A 298 -0.18 -3.37 32.24
N GLU A 299 0.55 -4.26 31.54
CA GLU A 299 1.35 -5.30 32.20
C GLU A 299 2.48 -4.70 33.03
N ARG A 300 3.20 -3.68 32.53
CA ARG A 300 4.21 -2.96 33.32
C ARG A 300 3.61 -2.40 34.62
N LYS A 301 2.45 -1.73 34.55
CA LYS A 301 1.73 -1.21 35.73
C LYS A 301 1.26 -2.31 36.69
N LYS A 302 1.02 -3.54 36.24
CA LYS A 302 0.76 -4.69 37.12
C LYS A 302 2.04 -5.15 37.81
N MET A 303 3.12 -5.32 37.05
CA MET A 303 4.43 -5.73 37.58
C MET A 303 4.96 -4.73 38.61
N ASP A 304 4.86 -3.42 38.35
CA ASP A 304 5.24 -2.36 39.30
C ASP A 304 4.46 -2.47 40.63
N ARG A 305 3.15 -2.78 40.57
CA ARG A 305 2.31 -2.99 41.76
C ARG A 305 2.63 -4.26 42.52
N VAL A 306 3.04 -5.33 41.84
CA VAL A 306 3.51 -6.58 42.48
C VAL A 306 4.84 -6.32 43.18
N LEU A 307 5.80 -5.72 42.48
CA LEU A 307 7.13 -5.38 43.01
C LEU A 307 7.06 -4.42 44.22
N GLN A 308 6.13 -3.46 44.22
CA GLN A 308 5.89 -2.60 45.39
C GLN A 308 5.33 -3.37 46.60
N LYS A 309 4.43 -4.34 46.38
CA LYS A 309 3.90 -5.18 47.46
C LYS A 309 4.99 -6.10 48.03
N GLU A 310 5.78 -6.72 47.16
CA GLU A 310 6.89 -7.60 47.54
C GLU A 310 7.95 -6.84 48.35
N LYS A 311 8.35 -5.64 47.90
CA LYS A 311 9.23 -4.74 48.67
C LYS A 311 8.69 -4.40 50.06
N LEU A 312 7.39 -4.07 50.16
CA LEU A 312 6.77 -3.79 51.45
C LEU A 312 6.66 -5.03 52.35
N GLN A 313 6.58 -6.23 51.78
CA GLN A 313 6.58 -7.49 52.52
C GLN A 313 7.99 -7.84 53.03
N SER A 314 9.01 -7.76 52.18
CA SER A 314 10.40 -8.04 52.57
C SER A 314 10.94 -7.01 53.56
N GLU A 315 10.59 -5.73 53.44
CA GLU A 315 10.91 -4.70 54.45
C GLU A 315 10.29 -5.03 55.82
N LYS A 316 9.03 -5.47 55.85
CA LYS A 316 8.35 -5.91 57.09
C LYS A 316 8.92 -7.20 57.68
N GLU A 317 9.47 -8.08 56.85
CA GLU A 317 10.13 -9.30 57.30
C GLU A 317 11.53 -9.02 57.84
N LEU A 318 12.33 -8.22 57.14
CA LEU A 318 13.64 -7.76 57.58
C LEU A 318 13.55 -6.98 58.90
N LYS A 319 12.51 -6.15 59.07
CA LYS A 319 12.26 -5.48 60.36
C LYS A 319 11.90 -6.46 61.48
N ARG A 320 11.11 -7.50 61.21
CA ARG A 320 10.78 -8.54 62.22
C ARG A 320 12.03 -9.32 62.65
N LEU A 321 12.88 -9.70 61.69
CA LEU A 321 14.16 -10.36 61.96
C LEU A 321 15.11 -9.47 62.77
N HIS A 322 15.17 -8.16 62.46
CA HIS A 322 15.94 -7.20 63.24
C HIS A 322 15.42 -7.06 64.68
N ASP A 323 14.11 -6.88 64.87
CA ASP A 323 13.48 -6.78 66.19
C ASP A 323 13.63 -8.08 67.02
N GLU A 324 13.74 -9.23 66.35
CA GLU A 324 13.98 -10.54 66.99
C GLU A 324 15.44 -10.72 67.37
N ALA A 325 16.38 -10.39 66.48
CA ALA A 325 17.81 -10.39 66.76
C ALA A 325 18.17 -9.45 67.94
N GLU A 326 17.60 -8.25 67.99
CA GLU A 326 17.82 -7.31 69.09
C GLU A 326 17.28 -7.84 70.43
N LYS A 327 16.12 -8.51 70.43
CA LYS A 327 15.57 -9.15 71.64
C LYS A 327 16.44 -10.30 72.12
N GLU A 328 16.99 -11.07 71.19
CA GLU A 328 17.86 -12.21 71.48
C GLU A 328 19.23 -11.73 72.00
N GLU A 329 19.80 -10.67 71.42
CA GLU A 329 21.00 -10.03 71.96
C GLU A 329 20.77 -9.50 73.39
N ARG A 330 19.64 -8.83 73.64
CA ARG A 330 19.24 -8.38 74.98
C ARG A 330 19.00 -9.55 75.97
N ARG A 331 18.74 -10.78 75.52
CA ARG A 331 18.70 -11.98 76.38
C ARG A 331 20.11 -12.45 76.71
N ARG A 332 20.97 -12.62 75.69
CA ARG A 332 22.37 -13.02 75.86
C ARG A 332 23.12 -12.07 76.79
N GLN A 333 22.94 -10.76 76.63
CA GLN A 333 23.52 -9.75 77.53
C GLN A 333 23.03 -9.92 78.98
N LYS A 334 21.77 -10.32 79.23
CA LYS A 334 21.27 -10.58 80.59
C LYS A 334 21.88 -11.86 81.17
N GLU A 335 21.92 -12.93 80.39
CA GLU A 335 22.53 -14.20 80.78
C GLU A 335 24.01 -14.02 81.11
N GLU A 336 24.76 -13.26 80.30
CA GLU A 336 26.15 -12.90 80.56
C GLU A 336 26.30 -12.08 81.85
N ASN A 337 25.47 -11.06 82.07
CA ASN A 337 25.48 -10.27 83.30
C ASN A 337 25.17 -11.11 84.55
N ASP A 338 24.23 -12.04 84.48
CA ASP A 338 23.92 -12.95 85.59
C ASP A 338 25.04 -13.98 85.83
N MET A 339 25.68 -14.49 84.77
CA MET A 339 26.88 -15.33 84.88
C MET A 339 28.06 -14.58 85.52
N GLN A 340 28.35 -13.36 85.09
CA GLN A 340 29.38 -12.50 85.71
C GLN A 340 29.07 -12.24 87.19
N LYS A 341 27.79 -12.02 87.53
CA LYS A 341 27.33 -11.81 88.92
C LYS A 341 27.45 -13.07 89.77
N GLN A 342 27.22 -14.27 89.21
CA GLN A 342 27.48 -15.54 89.90
C GLN A 342 28.97 -15.76 90.14
N LEU A 343 29.81 -15.55 89.12
CA LEU A 343 31.28 -15.63 89.24
C LEU A 343 31.80 -14.67 90.32
N LYS A 344 31.31 -13.43 90.35
CA LYS A 344 31.68 -12.45 91.38
C LYS A 344 31.27 -12.90 92.78
N ARG A 345 30.08 -13.49 92.97
CA ARG A 345 29.65 -14.06 94.25
C ARG A 345 30.57 -15.21 94.70
N GLN A 346 30.92 -16.12 93.80
CA GLN A 346 31.85 -17.21 94.09
C GLN A 346 33.23 -16.68 94.52
N GLN A 347 33.73 -15.62 93.85
CA GLN A 347 34.96 -14.93 94.26
C GLN A 347 34.82 -14.28 95.65
N GLU A 348 33.76 -13.53 95.91
CA GLU A 348 33.50 -12.88 97.19
C GLU A 348 33.35 -13.89 98.35
N ASP A 349 32.73 -15.04 98.13
CA ASP A 349 32.57 -16.07 99.16
C ASP A 349 33.87 -16.85 99.38
N ALA A 350 34.64 -17.15 98.31
CA ALA A 350 35.99 -17.69 98.44
C ALA A 350 36.93 -16.74 99.23
N GLU A 351 36.83 -15.43 98.98
CA GLU A 351 37.59 -14.42 99.73
C GLU A 351 37.17 -14.34 101.20
N LYS A 352 35.87 -14.42 101.50
CA LYS A 352 35.37 -14.50 102.90
C LYS A 352 35.89 -15.74 103.63
N ASP A 353 35.90 -16.90 102.98
CA ASP A 353 36.41 -18.14 103.57
C ASP A 353 37.94 -18.17 103.68
N GLN A 354 38.66 -17.44 102.82
CA GLN A 354 40.09 -17.17 103.04
C GLN A 354 40.28 -16.26 104.27
N ARG A 355 39.55 -15.14 104.36
CA ARG A 355 39.58 -14.22 105.52
C ARG A 355 39.18 -14.89 106.84
N ARG A 356 38.35 -15.95 106.82
CA ARG A 356 38.05 -16.80 107.99
C ARG A 356 39.26 -17.63 108.39
N ARG A 357 39.85 -18.37 107.45
CA ARG A 357 41.07 -19.16 107.68
C ARG A 357 42.23 -18.32 108.20
N GLU A 358 42.44 -17.12 107.64
CA GLU A 358 43.45 -16.17 108.12
C GLU A 358 43.20 -15.70 109.57
N LYS A 359 41.93 -15.55 109.99
CA LYS A 359 41.59 -15.23 111.38
C LYS A 359 41.84 -16.41 112.32
N GLU A 360 41.44 -17.62 111.92
CA GLU A 360 41.69 -18.85 112.68
C GLU A 360 43.20 -19.09 112.85
N GLU A 361 43.99 -18.93 111.79
CA GLU A 361 45.46 -18.97 111.88
C GLU A 361 46.03 -17.88 112.79
N ALA A 362 45.49 -16.65 112.73
CA ALA A 362 45.92 -15.57 113.60
C ALA A 362 45.57 -15.83 115.07
N GLU A 363 44.43 -16.45 115.37
CA GLU A 363 44.06 -16.87 116.72
C GLU A 363 44.91 -18.05 117.21
N MET A 364 45.17 -19.06 116.38
CA MET A 364 46.11 -20.14 116.70
C MET A 364 47.53 -19.60 116.95
N ARG A 365 47.99 -18.61 116.18
CA ARG A 365 49.26 -17.90 116.43
C ARG A 365 49.24 -17.13 117.75
N LYS A 366 48.13 -16.47 118.11
CA LYS A 366 47.96 -15.81 119.42
C LYS A 366 47.98 -16.82 120.58
N GLN A 367 47.28 -17.96 120.45
CA GLN A 367 47.31 -19.03 121.45
C GLN A 367 48.72 -19.61 121.61
N LEU A 368 49.44 -19.87 120.51
CA LEU A 368 50.84 -20.27 120.55
C LEU A 368 51.75 -19.22 121.19
N ALA A 369 51.49 -17.91 120.96
CA ALA A 369 52.24 -16.83 121.61
C ALA A 369 51.95 -16.75 123.12
N LEU A 370 50.69 -16.90 123.52
CA LEU A 370 50.27 -17.00 124.92
C LEU A 370 50.87 -18.25 125.60
N GLN A 371 50.86 -19.41 124.94
CA GLN A 371 51.49 -20.63 125.45
C GLN A 371 53.02 -20.45 125.60
N LYS A 372 53.68 -19.76 124.67
CA LYS A 372 55.10 -19.39 124.79
C LYS A 372 55.34 -18.45 125.97
N GLN A 373 54.50 -17.43 126.19
CA GLN A 373 54.59 -16.56 127.36
C GLN A 373 54.33 -17.33 128.67
N ALA A 374 53.32 -18.20 128.72
CA ALA A 374 53.00 -19.03 129.87
C ALA A 374 54.17 -19.99 130.20
N SER A 375 54.76 -20.64 129.20
CA SER A 375 55.95 -21.49 129.38
C SER A 375 57.18 -20.70 129.84
N LEU A 376 57.33 -19.45 129.39
CA LEU A 376 58.37 -18.54 129.87
C LEU A 376 58.14 -18.15 131.34
N MET A 377 56.90 -17.81 131.72
CA MET A 377 56.50 -17.55 133.11
C MET A 377 56.68 -18.80 133.99
N GLU A 378 56.40 -19.99 133.48
CA GLU A 378 56.62 -21.25 134.19
C GLU A 378 58.11 -21.51 134.45
N ARG A 379 59.00 -21.12 133.52
CA ARG A 379 60.46 -21.11 133.74
C ARG A 379 60.89 -20.09 134.79
N PHE A 380 60.26 -18.91 134.86
CA PHE A 380 60.52 -17.95 135.94
C PHE A 380 60.01 -18.46 137.30
N LEU A 381 58.81 -19.03 137.36
CA LEU A 381 58.23 -19.59 138.59
C LEU A 381 59.01 -20.82 139.11
N LYS A 382 59.53 -21.67 138.22
CA LYS A 382 60.43 -22.78 138.59
C LYS A 382 61.81 -22.33 139.09
N ARG A 383 62.22 -21.07 138.87
CA ARG A 383 63.48 -20.51 139.39
C ARG A 383 63.37 -19.97 140.82
N ASN A 384 62.16 -19.73 141.32
CA ASN A 384 61.92 -19.14 142.64
C ASN A 384 61.37 -20.14 143.67
N LYS A 385 61.49 -21.46 143.41
CA LYS A 385 60.90 -22.52 144.26
C LYS A 385 61.91 -23.59 144.70
N THR A 386 63.18 -23.19 144.83
CA THR A 386 64.25 -23.97 145.45
C THR A 386 65.09 -23.08 146.38
N ASP A 387 64.48 -22.63 147.47
CA ASP A 387 65.15 -22.23 148.70
C ASP A 387 64.31 -22.77 149.87
N SER A 388 64.97 -23.38 150.87
CA SER A 388 64.42 -24.30 151.90
C SER A 388 63.85 -25.63 151.36
N THR A 389 64.20 -26.83 151.85
CA THR A 389 65.18 -27.31 152.87
C THR A 389 65.28 -28.86 152.71
N SER A 390 66.32 -29.61 153.12
CA SER A 390 67.68 -29.32 153.63
C SER A 390 68.49 -30.62 153.69
N LYS A 391 69.78 -30.61 153.29
CA LYS A 391 70.89 -31.36 153.91
C LYS A 391 72.25 -30.89 153.40
#